data_AF-A0A1H1KLN1-F1
#
_entry.id   AF-A0A1H1KLN1-F1
#
_cell.length_a   1.000
_cell.length_b   1.000
_cell.length_c   1.000
_cell.angle_alpha   90.00
_cell.angle_beta   90.00
_cell.angle_gamma   90.00
#
_symmetry.space_group_name_H-M   'P 1'
#
loop_
_entity.id
_entity.type
_entity.pdbx_description
1 polymer ?
#
loop_
_entity_poly.entity_id
_entity_poly.type
_entity_poly.pdbx_seq_one_letter_code
_entity_poly.pdbx_strand_id
1 'polypeptide(L)'
;MDDKRNLFTAIGLSLLVLIGWQYFVTPRFITKPAPIEAQDGKTVEGKTVAAPEGTPPVPATPGAPAAPAAVVPGAAPQLARGEALKASPRVAIRNGHLAGSIALKGARIDDLTLTSYRETPDPASPNIVLFSPSHTEGAFYADFGLLPGANGAAGDTPGADTLWQANGAELTPATPLTLTWTNPQGVEFKREIGIDDNYMFSVTDTVTNRGPQALTVFPYAAVVRQGTPQVSGYYVLHEGLVGYIGNVGLEEWTYAKLDKEGVKSYAGSGGFVGITDKYWAAAVIPDQSKSYDARFVATTTGAKAYQADLREGELDVAPGASATTSSRLFAGAKVVQLVDNYQQQLGIKSFDLIIDWGWFYFITKPLFKVIDYFYKLLGNFGLAILLVTVLLKTLFFPLANKSYASMAKMKAVQPQLKELQERNKDDKAKLQQEMMALYKREKINPVAGCWPMLIQIPVFFALYKVIFTTIEMRQAPFYGWIHDLSAPDPTSVFNLFGLIPLTLPHFLVLGAWPLIMGVTMFVQMKMNPEPPDPAQKMMFTWMPLIFTFMLSSFPAGLVIYWSWNNTLSVLQQGFIMKKHGVKIELWDNLRKLIAGKSSPSTA
;
A
#
# COMPACT_ATOMS: atom_id res chain seq x y z
N MET A 1 33.23 -3.82 -35.62
CA MET A 1 31.84 -3.39 -35.94
C MET A 1 30.81 -4.31 -35.26
N ASP A 2 31.16 -5.57 -34.96
CA ASP A 2 30.30 -6.53 -34.29
C ASP A 2 29.86 -6.16 -32.86
N ASP A 3 30.71 -5.54 -32.05
CA ASP A 3 30.31 -5.14 -30.69
C ASP A 3 29.21 -4.07 -30.68
N LYS A 4 29.27 -3.08 -31.58
CA LYS A 4 28.19 -2.07 -31.69
C LYS A 4 26.90 -2.72 -32.18
N ARG A 5 26.97 -3.67 -33.11
CA ARG A 5 25.81 -4.43 -33.59
C ARG A 5 25.21 -5.25 -32.44
N ASN A 6 26.00 -6.06 -31.74
CA ASN A 6 25.56 -6.86 -30.60
C ASN A 6 24.97 -6.00 -29.48
N LEU A 7 25.51 -4.80 -29.28
CA LEU A 7 25.03 -3.84 -28.30
C LEU A 7 23.70 -3.19 -28.69
N PHE A 8 23.51 -2.82 -29.97
CA PHE A 8 22.22 -2.38 -30.49
C PHE A 8 21.19 -3.51 -30.53
N THR A 9 21.61 -4.75 -30.82
CA THR A 9 20.76 -5.95 -30.71
C THR A 9 20.37 -6.22 -29.26
N ALA A 10 21.29 -6.04 -28.31
CA ALA A 10 21.02 -6.18 -26.89
C ALA A 10 20.07 -5.08 -26.38
N ILE A 11 20.25 -3.82 -26.80
CA ILE A 11 19.30 -2.73 -26.51
C ILE A 11 17.93 -3.04 -27.13
N GLY A 12 17.89 -3.50 -28.38
CA GLY A 12 16.66 -3.88 -29.07
C GLY A 12 15.93 -5.04 -28.37
N LEU A 13 16.68 -6.06 -27.92
CA LEU A 13 16.17 -7.18 -27.14
C LEU A 13 15.73 -6.77 -25.74
N SER A 14 16.47 -5.89 -25.05
CA SER A 14 16.08 -5.35 -23.75
C SER A 14 14.83 -4.47 -23.88
N LEU A 15 14.71 -3.66 -24.93
CA LEU A 15 13.50 -2.92 -25.24
C LEU A 15 12.35 -3.87 -25.57
N LEU A 16 12.56 -4.94 -26.33
CA LEU A 16 11.55 -5.97 -26.60
C LEU A 16 11.14 -6.73 -25.34
N VAL A 17 12.06 -6.99 -24.42
CA VAL A 17 11.77 -7.61 -23.13
C VAL A 17 11.03 -6.63 -22.23
N LEU A 18 11.39 -5.34 -22.21
CA LEU A 18 10.68 -4.32 -21.45
C LEU A 18 9.28 -4.05 -22.02
N ILE A 19 9.14 -3.97 -23.35
CA ILE A 19 7.85 -3.83 -24.05
C ILE A 19 7.03 -5.10 -23.89
N GLY A 20 7.64 -6.28 -23.99
CA GLY A 20 6.98 -7.57 -23.78
C GLY A 20 6.53 -7.76 -22.33
N TRP A 21 7.36 -7.37 -21.36
CA TRP A 21 6.97 -7.29 -19.96
C TRP A 21 5.83 -6.29 -19.78
N GLN A 22 5.92 -5.10 -20.38
CA GLN A 22 4.86 -4.08 -20.36
C GLN A 22 3.56 -4.50 -21.05
N TYR A 23 3.60 -5.39 -22.04
CA TYR A 23 2.44 -5.79 -22.83
C TYR A 23 1.81 -7.11 -22.36
N PHE A 24 2.60 -8.07 -21.88
CA PHE A 24 2.10 -9.38 -21.43
C PHE A 24 1.99 -9.50 -19.91
N VAL A 25 2.78 -8.73 -19.16
CA VAL A 25 2.84 -8.80 -17.70
C VAL A 25 2.03 -7.63 -17.13
N THR A 26 2.34 -6.38 -17.50
CA THR A 26 1.72 -5.18 -16.89
C THR A 26 0.20 -5.03 -17.06
N PRO A 27 -0.48 -5.45 -18.16
CA PRO A 27 -1.95 -5.38 -18.25
C PRO A 27 -2.64 -6.40 -17.34
N ARG A 28 -1.91 -7.37 -16.78
CA ARG A 28 -2.40 -8.26 -15.72
C ARG A 28 -2.28 -7.65 -14.32
N PHE A 29 -1.64 -6.49 -14.20
CA PHE A 29 -1.42 -5.77 -12.93
C PHE A 29 -2.01 -4.35 -12.91
N ILE A 30 -2.48 -3.83 -14.04
CA ILE A 30 -3.15 -2.53 -14.14
C ILE A 30 -4.37 -2.69 -15.04
N THR A 31 -5.56 -2.78 -14.47
CA THR A 31 -6.82 -2.62 -15.22
C THR A 31 -7.46 -1.28 -14.84
N LYS A 32 -7.84 -0.53 -15.89
CA LYS A 32 -8.50 0.78 -15.82
C LYS A 32 -9.82 0.70 -15.04
N PRO A 33 -10.27 1.77 -14.36
CA PRO A 33 -11.69 1.95 -14.08
C PRO A 33 -12.40 2.14 -15.43
N ALA A 34 -13.27 1.21 -15.81
CA ALA A 34 -14.17 1.40 -16.94
C ALA A 34 -15.45 2.12 -16.45
N PRO A 35 -15.95 3.12 -17.18
CA PRO A 35 -17.27 3.69 -16.90
C PRO A 35 -18.36 2.65 -17.16
N ILE A 36 -19.36 2.61 -16.28
CA ILE A 36 -20.56 1.77 -16.41
C ILE A 36 -21.42 2.37 -17.54
N GLU A 37 -21.37 1.76 -18.72
CA GLU A 37 -22.42 1.92 -19.73
C GLU A 37 -23.36 0.71 -19.67
N ALA A 38 -24.63 0.99 -19.40
CA ALA A 38 -25.71 0.01 -19.36
C ALA A 38 -26.13 -0.39 -20.78
N GLN A 39 -26.17 -1.68 -21.11
CA GLN A 39 -27.02 -2.22 -22.17
C GLN A 39 -27.56 -3.63 -21.88
N ASP A 40 -28.89 -3.66 -21.82
CA ASP A 40 -29.88 -4.71 -22.08
C ASP A 40 -29.47 -6.15 -22.42
N GLY A 41 -29.97 -7.06 -21.57
CA GLY A 41 -30.83 -8.19 -21.91
C GLY A 41 -30.61 -8.98 -23.20
N LYS A 42 -30.10 -10.22 -23.06
CA LYS A 42 -30.63 -11.40 -23.77
C LYS A 42 -30.28 -12.72 -23.07
N THR A 43 -31.33 -13.48 -22.84
CA THR A 43 -31.46 -14.83 -22.30
C THR A 43 -30.67 -15.86 -23.11
N VAL A 44 -29.98 -16.80 -22.46
CA VAL A 44 -29.67 -18.12 -23.04
C VAL A 44 -29.81 -19.21 -21.98
N GLU A 45 -30.62 -20.21 -22.30
CA GLU A 45 -31.00 -21.38 -21.50
C GLU A 45 -29.88 -22.41 -21.31
N GLY A 46 -29.90 -23.02 -20.12
CA GLY A 46 -29.59 -24.42 -19.76
C GLY A 46 -28.66 -25.30 -20.59
N LYS A 47 -27.65 -25.87 -19.91
CA LYS A 47 -27.33 -27.30 -20.03
C LYS A 47 -26.67 -27.85 -18.75
N THR A 48 -27.37 -28.80 -18.15
CA THR A 48 -26.98 -29.69 -17.05
C THR A 48 -25.84 -30.64 -17.48
N VAL A 49 -24.79 -30.75 -16.66
CA VAL A 49 -23.86 -31.90 -16.69
C VAL A 49 -23.51 -32.29 -15.25
N ALA A 50 -23.56 -33.59 -15.00
CA ALA A 50 -23.47 -34.24 -13.70
C ALA A 50 -22.09 -34.13 -13.01
N ALA A 51 -22.13 -34.23 -11.68
CA ALA A 51 -20.98 -34.29 -10.78
C ALA A 51 -20.24 -35.64 -10.84
N PRO A 52 -18.92 -35.66 -10.60
CA PRO A 52 -18.22 -36.82 -10.04
C PRO A 52 -18.00 -36.65 -8.54
N GLU A 53 -18.37 -37.69 -7.79
CA GLU A 53 -18.07 -37.91 -6.38
C GLU A 53 -16.56 -38.11 -6.13
N GLY A 54 -16.13 -37.77 -4.90
CA GLY A 54 -15.06 -38.50 -4.22
C GLY A 54 -13.80 -37.72 -3.85
N THR A 55 -13.73 -37.25 -2.61
CA THR A 55 -12.48 -37.23 -1.83
C THR A 55 -12.81 -37.37 -0.34
N PRO A 56 -12.03 -38.13 0.46
CA PRO A 56 -12.44 -38.57 1.80
C PRO A 56 -12.27 -37.46 2.87
N PRO A 57 -13.07 -37.48 3.95
CA PRO A 57 -12.95 -36.51 5.03
C PRO A 57 -11.70 -36.76 5.89
N VAL A 58 -11.00 -35.68 6.23
CA VAL A 58 -9.96 -35.65 7.28
C VAL A 58 -10.64 -35.71 8.65
N PRO A 59 -10.13 -36.46 9.66
CA PRO A 59 -10.86 -36.70 10.90
C PRO A 59 -11.00 -35.42 11.74
N ALA A 60 -12.23 -35.10 12.15
CA ALA A 60 -12.51 -34.09 13.16
C ALA A 60 -12.19 -34.63 14.56
N THR A 61 -11.47 -33.85 15.37
CA THR A 61 -11.32 -34.11 16.81
C THR A 61 -12.69 -33.90 17.49
N PRO A 62 -13.22 -34.88 18.26
CA PRO A 62 -14.50 -34.72 18.95
C PRO A 62 -14.41 -33.62 20.02
N GLY A 63 -15.32 -32.64 19.99
CA GLY A 63 -15.49 -31.63 21.05
C GLY A 63 -15.11 -30.19 20.69
N ALA A 64 -14.61 -29.90 19.49
CA ALA A 64 -14.39 -28.52 19.05
C ALA A 64 -15.69 -27.91 18.47
N PRO A 65 -16.20 -26.77 18.99
CA PRO A 65 -17.36 -26.10 18.42
C PRO A 65 -17.06 -25.58 17.01
N ALA A 66 -18.09 -25.56 16.16
CA ALA A 66 -18.02 -25.08 14.79
C ALA A 66 -17.39 -23.67 14.76
N ALA A 67 -16.37 -23.51 13.94
CA ALA A 67 -15.80 -22.21 13.61
C ALA A 67 -16.89 -21.27 13.06
N PRO A 68 -16.75 -19.92 13.20
CA PRO A 68 -17.59 -19.00 12.45
C PRO A 68 -17.51 -19.38 10.97
N ALA A 69 -18.62 -19.88 10.43
CA ALA A 69 -18.71 -20.21 9.02
C ALA A 69 -18.59 -18.90 8.25
N ALA A 70 -17.81 -18.89 7.17
CA ALA A 70 -17.91 -17.82 6.20
C ALA A 70 -19.36 -17.81 5.71
N VAL A 71 -20.16 -16.84 6.18
CA VAL A 71 -21.53 -16.66 5.72
C VAL A 71 -21.42 -16.04 4.33
N VAL A 72 -21.15 -16.88 3.36
CA VAL A 72 -21.31 -16.57 1.94
C VAL A 72 -22.76 -16.86 1.63
N PRO A 73 -23.61 -15.86 1.37
CA PRO A 73 -24.92 -16.14 0.78
C PRO A 73 -24.67 -16.94 -0.49
N GLY A 74 -25.37 -18.06 -0.66
CA GLY A 74 -25.34 -18.82 -1.93
C GLY A 74 -25.57 -17.88 -3.11
N ALA A 75 -25.08 -18.24 -4.29
CA ALA A 75 -25.01 -17.47 -5.55
C ALA A 75 -26.31 -16.74 -5.97
N ALA A 76 -26.74 -15.79 -5.15
CA ALA A 76 -27.88 -14.93 -5.34
C ALA A 76 -27.43 -13.78 -6.25
N PRO A 77 -28.34 -13.25 -7.08
CA PRO A 77 -28.02 -12.11 -7.93
C PRO A 77 -27.47 -10.97 -7.09
N GLN A 78 -26.32 -10.42 -7.51
CA GLN A 78 -25.72 -9.27 -6.88
C GLN A 78 -26.66 -8.08 -7.02
N LEU A 79 -27.14 -7.56 -5.90
CA LEU A 79 -28.00 -6.39 -5.85
C LEU A 79 -27.15 -5.12 -5.97
N ALA A 80 -27.72 -4.08 -6.59
CA ALA A 80 -27.15 -2.75 -6.48
C ALA A 80 -27.16 -2.31 -5.00
N ARG A 81 -26.14 -1.58 -4.54
CA ARG A 81 -26.03 -1.15 -3.13
C ARG A 81 -27.30 -0.47 -2.63
N GLY A 82 -27.90 0.42 -3.40
CA GLY A 82 -29.14 1.11 -3.04
C GLY A 82 -30.35 0.17 -2.83
N GLU A 83 -30.38 -0.99 -3.48
CA GLU A 83 -31.41 -2.01 -3.29
C GLU A 83 -31.11 -2.88 -2.07
N ALA A 84 -29.85 -3.28 -1.89
CA ALA A 84 -29.41 -4.05 -0.73
C ALA A 84 -29.65 -3.29 0.59
N LEU A 85 -29.49 -1.96 0.59
CA LEU A 85 -29.79 -1.10 1.74
C LEU A 85 -31.29 -1.06 2.09
N LYS A 86 -32.20 -1.41 1.18
CA LYS A 86 -33.65 -1.47 1.44
C LYS A 86 -34.12 -2.84 1.94
N ALA A 87 -33.27 -3.86 1.90
CA ALA A 87 -33.65 -5.24 2.20
C ALA A 87 -33.81 -5.55 3.70
N SER A 88 -33.37 -4.64 4.58
CA SER A 88 -33.40 -4.81 6.04
C SER A 88 -33.68 -3.46 6.70
N PRO A 89 -34.43 -3.39 7.83
CA PRO A 89 -34.48 -2.19 8.66
C PRO A 89 -33.08 -1.79 9.14
N ARG A 90 -32.79 -0.49 9.22
CA ARG A 90 -31.43 0.02 9.50
C ARG A 90 -31.44 1.20 10.46
N VAL A 91 -30.34 1.36 11.18
CA VAL A 91 -30.06 2.54 12.03
C VAL A 91 -28.94 3.34 11.40
N ALA A 92 -29.09 4.66 11.30
CA ALA A 92 -28.08 5.51 10.68
C ALA A 92 -26.81 5.60 11.54
N ILE A 93 -25.64 5.72 10.90
CA ILE A 93 -24.37 6.05 11.55
C ILE A 93 -23.92 7.42 11.05
N ARG A 94 -23.59 8.33 11.96
CA ARG A 94 -23.00 9.63 11.63
C ARG A 94 -21.94 10.07 12.63
N ASN A 95 -20.79 10.49 12.12
CA ASN A 95 -19.85 11.34 12.83
C ASN A 95 -19.18 12.32 11.83
N GLY A 96 -18.09 12.99 12.25
CA GLY A 96 -17.38 13.96 11.40
C GLY A 96 -16.74 13.35 10.14
N HIS A 97 -16.47 12.04 10.14
CA HIS A 97 -15.66 11.36 9.12
C HIS A 97 -16.34 10.16 8.45
N LEU A 98 -17.47 9.70 8.99
CA LEU A 98 -18.23 8.53 8.56
C LEU A 98 -19.72 8.86 8.42
N ALA A 99 -20.30 8.34 7.36
CA ALA A 99 -21.74 8.26 7.17
C ALA A 99 -22.12 6.87 6.67
N GLY A 100 -23.23 6.32 7.15
CA GLY A 100 -23.65 4.99 6.75
C GLY A 100 -24.79 4.46 7.62
N SER A 101 -24.83 3.15 7.82
CA SER A 101 -25.90 2.51 8.59
C SER A 101 -25.55 1.10 9.07
N ILE A 102 -26.24 0.66 10.12
CA ILE A 102 -26.18 -0.71 10.66
C ILE A 102 -27.46 -1.43 10.25
N ALA A 103 -27.33 -2.62 9.66
CA ALA A 103 -28.47 -3.49 9.39
C ALA A 103 -28.99 -4.10 10.71
N LEU A 104 -30.28 -3.94 11.02
CA LEU A 104 -30.90 -4.54 12.21
C LEU A 104 -31.05 -6.05 12.08
N LYS A 105 -31.20 -6.55 10.86
CA LYS A 105 -31.05 -7.97 10.56
C LYS A 105 -29.56 -8.34 10.67
N GLY A 106 -29.23 -9.24 11.59
CA GLY A 106 -27.86 -9.68 11.89
C GLY A 106 -27.03 -8.71 12.73
N ALA A 107 -27.52 -7.50 13.04
CA ALA A 107 -26.75 -6.44 13.72
C ALA A 107 -25.40 -6.13 13.05
N ARG A 108 -25.41 -6.04 11.72
CA ARG A 108 -24.20 -5.97 10.90
C ARG A 108 -23.81 -4.53 10.56
N ILE A 109 -22.52 -4.22 10.65
CA ILE A 109 -21.94 -2.96 10.18
C ILE A 109 -21.46 -3.19 8.74
N ASP A 110 -22.32 -2.93 7.77
CA ASP A 110 -22.12 -3.27 6.35
C ASP A 110 -22.33 -2.09 5.39
N ASP A 111 -22.48 -0.88 5.90
CA ASP A 111 -22.63 0.34 5.10
C ASP A 111 -21.87 1.49 5.76
N LEU A 112 -20.70 1.83 5.20
CA LEU A 112 -19.85 2.92 5.68
C LEU A 112 -19.23 3.66 4.51
N THR A 113 -19.35 4.98 4.53
CA THR A 113 -18.76 5.91 3.57
C THR A 113 -17.86 6.89 4.30
N LEU A 114 -16.63 7.05 3.82
CA LEU A 114 -15.66 7.98 4.40
C LEU A 114 -15.92 9.39 3.84
N THR A 115 -16.53 10.27 4.63
CA THR A 115 -17.02 11.57 4.17
C THR A 115 -15.90 12.57 3.88
N SER A 116 -14.70 12.32 4.43
CA SER A 116 -13.52 13.18 4.26
C SER A 116 -12.67 12.81 3.04
N TYR A 117 -13.00 11.73 2.32
CA TYR A 117 -12.20 11.24 1.20
C TYR A 117 -13.06 11.00 -0.03
N ARG A 118 -12.57 11.49 -1.17
CA ARG A 118 -13.20 11.33 -2.49
C ARG A 118 -12.38 10.43 -3.40
N GLU A 119 -13.00 9.80 -4.39
CA GLU A 119 -12.30 8.97 -5.38
C GLU A 119 -11.22 9.75 -6.14
N THR A 120 -11.55 10.96 -6.60
CA THR A 120 -10.64 11.87 -7.32
C THR A 120 -10.53 13.21 -6.60
N PRO A 121 -9.54 14.06 -6.94
CA PRO A 121 -9.41 15.41 -6.38
C PRO A 121 -10.58 16.35 -6.69
N ASP A 122 -11.45 15.99 -7.66
CA ASP A 122 -12.61 16.81 -8.03
C ASP A 122 -13.58 16.94 -6.83
N PRO A 123 -13.98 18.15 -6.44
CA PRO A 123 -14.97 18.36 -5.39
C PRO A 123 -16.32 17.66 -5.61
N ALA A 124 -16.71 17.41 -6.86
CA ALA A 124 -17.94 16.70 -7.22
C ALA A 124 -17.77 15.16 -7.24
N SER A 125 -16.54 14.66 -7.07
CA SER A 125 -16.25 13.23 -7.05
C SER A 125 -16.96 12.55 -5.87
N PRO A 126 -17.48 11.33 -6.05
CA PRO A 126 -18.11 10.58 -4.97
C PRO A 126 -17.11 10.30 -3.84
N ASN A 127 -17.65 10.18 -2.63
CA ASN A 127 -16.91 9.79 -1.43
C ASN A 127 -16.53 8.31 -1.49
N ILE A 128 -15.46 7.94 -0.80
CA ILE A 128 -14.99 6.56 -0.72
C ILE A 128 -15.98 5.71 0.09
N VAL A 129 -16.54 4.69 -0.55
CA VAL A 129 -17.35 3.67 0.12
C VAL A 129 -16.41 2.60 0.68
N LEU A 130 -16.38 2.46 2.01
CA LEU A 130 -15.59 1.43 2.67
C LEU A 130 -16.39 0.13 2.75
N PHE A 131 -17.59 0.17 3.35
CA PHE A 131 -18.41 -1.02 3.52
C PHE A 131 -19.62 -1.05 2.59
N SER A 132 -19.93 -2.25 2.11
CA SER A 132 -21.07 -2.55 1.26
C SER A 132 -21.76 -3.86 1.69
N PRO A 133 -23.10 -3.93 1.66
CA PRO A 133 -23.88 -5.08 2.15
C PRO A 133 -23.54 -6.42 1.52
N SER A 134 -23.73 -7.53 2.24
CA SER A 134 -23.34 -8.91 1.86
C SER A 134 -23.96 -9.50 0.59
N HIS A 135 -24.86 -8.79 -0.08
CA HIS A 135 -25.50 -9.21 -1.34
C HIS A 135 -25.13 -8.28 -2.50
N THR A 136 -24.18 -7.38 -2.32
CA THR A 136 -23.67 -6.50 -3.39
C THR A 136 -22.40 -7.07 -4.00
N GLU A 137 -22.07 -6.64 -5.21
CA GLU A 137 -20.74 -6.87 -5.76
C GLU A 137 -19.68 -6.26 -4.83
N GLY A 138 -18.59 -7.01 -4.57
CA GLY A 138 -17.49 -6.54 -3.73
C GLY A 138 -17.85 -6.28 -2.27
N ALA A 139 -18.92 -6.90 -1.74
CA ALA A 139 -19.41 -6.68 -0.38
C ALA A 139 -18.27 -6.72 0.64
N PHE A 140 -18.25 -5.76 1.55
CA PHE A 140 -17.22 -5.63 2.58
C PHE A 140 -17.90 -5.15 3.86
N TYR A 141 -17.83 -5.94 4.92
CA TYR A 141 -18.58 -5.68 6.15
C TYR A 141 -17.90 -6.27 7.37
N ALA A 142 -18.33 -5.81 8.55
CA ALA A 142 -17.93 -6.38 9.83
C ALA A 142 -19.13 -7.08 10.49
N ASP A 143 -18.87 -8.24 11.07
CA ASP A 143 -19.84 -9.06 11.79
C ASP A 143 -19.35 -9.31 13.22
N PHE A 144 -20.29 -9.36 14.14
CA PHE A 144 -20.05 -9.61 15.55
C PHE A 144 -21.11 -10.57 16.05
N GLY A 145 -20.75 -11.51 16.93
CA GLY A 145 -21.75 -12.42 17.44
C GLY A 145 -21.26 -13.35 18.53
N LEU A 146 -22.18 -14.22 18.91
CA LEU A 146 -22.00 -15.22 19.95
C LEU A 146 -22.38 -16.55 19.33
N LEU A 147 -21.40 -17.41 19.07
CA LEU A 147 -21.66 -18.75 18.57
C LEU A 147 -22.17 -19.65 19.70
N PRO A 148 -23.11 -20.57 19.44
CA PRO A 148 -23.55 -21.51 20.45
C PRO A 148 -22.41 -22.48 20.81
N GLY A 149 -22.24 -22.73 22.11
CA GLY A 149 -21.28 -23.71 22.64
C GLY A 149 -21.89 -25.10 22.82
N ALA A 150 -21.22 -25.97 23.59
CA ALA A 150 -21.61 -27.38 23.75
C ALA A 150 -23.05 -27.58 24.26
N ASN A 151 -23.56 -26.66 25.07
CA ASN A 151 -24.90 -26.69 25.64
C ASN A 151 -25.92 -25.81 24.88
N GLY A 152 -25.55 -25.28 23.72
CA GLY A 152 -26.42 -24.45 22.87
C GLY A 152 -26.65 -25.10 21.50
N ALA A 153 -27.84 -24.91 20.94
CA ALA A 153 -28.20 -25.30 19.58
C ALA A 153 -28.14 -24.11 18.61
N ALA A 154 -28.13 -24.42 17.30
CA ALA A 154 -28.33 -23.40 16.27
C ALA A 154 -29.70 -22.73 16.46
N GLY A 155 -29.71 -21.40 16.59
CA GLY A 155 -30.91 -20.61 16.90
C GLY A 155 -31.03 -20.17 18.36
N ASP A 156 -30.22 -20.72 19.27
CA ASP A 156 -30.19 -20.28 20.68
C ASP A 156 -29.44 -18.97 20.86
N THR A 157 -28.59 -18.61 19.89
CA THR A 157 -27.87 -17.34 19.84
C THR A 157 -28.25 -16.54 18.59
N PRO A 158 -28.08 -15.21 18.60
CA PRO A 158 -28.31 -14.39 17.41
C PRO A 158 -27.47 -14.85 16.22
N GLY A 159 -28.10 -14.99 15.06
CA GLY A 159 -27.46 -15.32 13.79
C GLY A 159 -27.62 -14.22 12.75
N ALA A 160 -27.15 -14.48 11.52
CA ALA A 160 -27.20 -13.54 10.41
C ALA A 160 -28.63 -13.10 10.03
N ASP A 161 -29.63 -13.94 10.32
CA ASP A 161 -31.04 -13.66 10.05
C ASP A 161 -31.82 -13.07 11.23
N THR A 162 -31.20 -12.95 12.41
CA THR A 162 -31.85 -12.43 13.61
C THR A 162 -32.19 -10.95 13.44
N LEU A 163 -33.46 -10.59 13.64
CA LEU A 163 -33.90 -9.20 13.63
C LEU A 163 -33.78 -8.60 15.05
N TRP A 164 -32.87 -7.66 15.21
CA TRP A 164 -32.63 -6.97 16.48
C TRP A 164 -33.57 -5.78 16.66
N GLN A 165 -33.93 -5.50 17.92
CA GLN A 165 -34.65 -4.29 18.31
C GLN A 165 -33.67 -3.19 18.69
N ALA A 166 -33.80 -2.00 18.13
CA ALA A 166 -32.95 -0.85 18.44
C ALA A 166 -33.64 0.09 19.43
N ASN A 167 -32.87 0.64 20.38
CA ASN A 167 -33.35 1.67 21.32
C ASN A 167 -33.36 3.10 20.73
N GLY A 168 -32.85 3.29 19.51
CA GLY A 168 -32.69 4.59 18.88
C GLY A 168 -32.60 4.52 17.35
N ALA A 169 -32.73 5.67 16.70
CA ALA A 169 -32.74 5.77 15.24
C ALA A 169 -31.36 6.11 14.64
N GLU A 170 -30.38 6.50 15.46
CA GLU A 170 -29.07 6.95 15.00
C GLU A 170 -27.95 6.65 16.02
N LEU A 171 -26.79 6.24 15.49
CA LEU A 171 -25.52 6.08 16.21
C LEU A 171 -24.62 7.29 15.93
N THR A 172 -24.24 8.01 16.98
CA THR A 172 -23.30 9.14 16.93
C THR A 172 -22.26 9.02 18.05
N PRO A 173 -21.18 9.81 18.06
CA PRO A 173 -20.22 9.82 19.17
C PRO A 173 -20.83 10.13 20.54
N ALA A 174 -21.93 10.88 20.58
CA ALA A 174 -22.64 11.24 21.81
C ALA A 174 -23.78 10.26 22.16
N THR A 175 -24.25 9.45 21.20
CA THR A 175 -25.44 8.59 21.34
C THR A 175 -25.12 7.15 20.93
N PRO A 176 -24.64 6.29 21.86
CA PRO A 176 -24.42 4.89 21.57
C PRO A 176 -25.74 4.16 21.26
N LEU A 177 -25.67 3.15 20.41
CA LEU A 177 -26.80 2.34 19.98
C LEU A 177 -26.87 1.06 20.80
N THR A 178 -28.01 0.78 21.41
CA THR A 178 -28.29 -0.52 22.03
C THR A 178 -29.23 -1.33 21.15
N LEU A 179 -28.80 -2.54 20.82
CA LEU A 179 -29.58 -3.56 20.15
C LEU A 179 -29.93 -4.66 21.15
N THR A 180 -31.18 -5.10 21.15
CA THR A 180 -31.65 -6.20 22.00
C THR A 180 -32.36 -7.28 21.19
N TRP A 181 -32.16 -8.53 21.62
CA TRP A 181 -32.91 -9.68 21.14
C TRP A 181 -33.04 -10.69 22.27
N THR A 182 -34.20 -11.33 22.40
CA THR A 182 -34.44 -12.38 23.39
C THR A 182 -34.78 -13.66 22.65
N ASN A 183 -34.07 -14.73 22.95
CA ASN A 183 -34.36 -16.03 22.36
C ASN A 183 -35.62 -16.67 22.99
N PRO A 184 -36.20 -17.71 22.38
CA PRO A 184 -37.36 -18.42 22.93
C PRO A 184 -37.13 -19.03 24.32
N GLN A 185 -35.88 -19.28 24.71
CA GLN A 185 -35.50 -19.86 26.01
C GLN A 185 -35.42 -18.82 27.15
N GLY A 186 -35.68 -17.54 26.86
CA GLY A 186 -35.64 -16.45 27.85
C GLY A 186 -34.24 -15.90 28.12
N VAL A 187 -33.26 -16.19 27.26
CA VAL A 187 -31.94 -15.56 27.29
C VAL A 187 -31.99 -14.26 26.49
N GLU A 188 -31.61 -13.17 27.14
CA GLU A 188 -31.53 -11.84 26.57
C GLU A 188 -30.11 -11.55 26.09
N PHE A 189 -30.00 -11.11 24.84
CA PHE A 189 -28.77 -10.66 24.21
C PHE A 189 -28.88 -9.14 24.01
N LYS A 190 -27.96 -8.40 24.61
CA LYS A 190 -27.83 -6.95 24.45
C LYS A 190 -26.49 -6.68 23.77
N ARG A 191 -26.51 -5.92 22.67
CA ARG A 191 -25.33 -5.40 21.99
C ARG A 191 -25.32 -3.88 22.09
N GLU A 192 -24.29 -3.33 22.70
CA GLU A 192 -24.06 -1.88 22.76
C GLU A 192 -22.96 -1.51 21.78
N ILE A 193 -23.28 -0.63 20.83
CA ILE A 193 -22.38 -0.16 19.78
C ILE A 193 -22.12 1.34 20.02
N GLY A 194 -20.86 1.67 20.23
CA GLY A 194 -20.37 3.05 20.25
C GLY A 194 -19.51 3.33 19.03
N ILE A 195 -19.37 4.59 18.68
CA ILE A 195 -18.43 5.09 17.67
C ILE A 195 -17.72 6.30 18.25
N ASP A 196 -16.43 6.47 17.98
CA ASP A 196 -15.73 7.70 18.33
C ASP A 196 -15.92 8.79 17.27
N ASP A 197 -15.25 9.94 17.45
CA ASP A 197 -15.29 11.03 16.48
C ASP A 197 -14.68 10.67 15.12
N ASN A 198 -13.94 9.55 15.01
CA ASN A 198 -13.19 9.15 13.83
C ASN A 198 -13.67 7.80 13.25
N TYR A 199 -12.96 6.69 13.48
CA TYR A 199 -13.17 5.41 12.78
C TYR A 199 -13.20 4.18 13.71
N MET A 200 -13.26 4.39 15.03
CA MET A 200 -13.22 3.30 16.01
C MET A 200 -14.61 3.04 16.57
N PHE A 201 -15.09 1.82 16.37
CA PHE A 201 -16.31 1.30 16.96
C PHE A 201 -15.99 0.49 18.21
N SER A 202 -16.78 0.65 19.26
CA SER A 202 -16.79 -0.24 20.42
C SER A 202 -18.03 -1.12 20.37
N VAL A 203 -17.87 -2.44 20.51
CA VAL A 203 -18.98 -3.39 20.53
C VAL A 203 -18.90 -4.18 21.83
N THR A 204 -19.90 -4.00 22.69
CA THR A 204 -20.04 -4.69 23.96
C THR A 204 -21.28 -5.57 23.92
N ASP A 205 -21.07 -6.89 24.00
CA ASP A 205 -22.14 -7.87 24.05
C ASP A 205 -22.35 -8.35 25.48
N THR A 206 -23.58 -8.26 25.97
CA THR A 206 -24.02 -8.79 27.26
C THR A 206 -25.07 -9.86 27.03
N VAL A 207 -24.86 -11.03 27.64
CA VAL A 207 -25.80 -12.15 27.65
C VAL A 207 -26.35 -12.29 29.05
N THR A 208 -27.67 -12.17 29.20
CA THR A 208 -28.38 -12.33 30.47
C THR A 208 -29.29 -13.54 30.39
N ASN A 209 -28.96 -14.59 31.13
CA ASN A 209 -29.72 -15.83 31.11
C ASN A 209 -30.86 -15.79 32.12
N ARG A 210 -32.08 -15.53 31.66
CA ARG A 210 -33.30 -15.62 32.49
C ARG A 210 -34.01 -16.98 32.35
N GLY A 211 -33.43 -17.88 31.57
CA GLY A 211 -33.92 -19.23 31.35
C GLY A 211 -33.48 -20.22 32.45
N PRO A 212 -34.03 -21.45 32.43
CA PRO A 212 -33.75 -22.46 33.45
C PRO A 212 -32.47 -23.27 33.21
N GLN A 213 -31.88 -23.21 32.00
CA GLN A 213 -30.70 -23.98 31.60
C GLN A 213 -29.48 -23.07 31.43
N ALA A 214 -28.29 -23.56 31.76
CA ALA A 214 -27.05 -22.84 31.48
C ALA A 214 -26.81 -22.73 29.97
N LEU A 215 -26.24 -21.60 29.53
CA LEU A 215 -25.87 -21.38 28.13
C LEU A 215 -24.37 -21.09 28.03
N THR A 216 -23.68 -21.82 27.16
CA THR A 216 -22.29 -21.54 26.81
C THR A 216 -22.25 -20.87 25.44
N VAL A 217 -21.52 -19.77 25.32
CA VAL A 217 -21.35 -19.04 24.04
C VAL A 217 -19.89 -18.71 23.77
N PHE A 218 -19.53 -18.59 22.49
CA PHE A 218 -18.21 -18.16 22.03
C PHE A 218 -18.32 -16.81 21.31
N PRO A 219 -17.81 -15.72 21.90
CA PRO A 219 -17.75 -14.43 21.21
C PRO A 219 -16.88 -14.50 19.96
N TYR A 220 -17.32 -13.88 18.89
CA TYR A 220 -16.51 -13.69 17.70
C TYR A 220 -16.71 -12.30 17.10
N ALA A 221 -15.68 -11.84 16.39
CA ALA A 221 -15.73 -10.67 15.54
C ALA A 221 -15.03 -11.00 14.23
N ALA A 222 -15.57 -10.53 13.11
CA ALA A 222 -15.05 -10.83 11.79
C ALA A 222 -15.14 -9.61 10.87
N VAL A 223 -14.18 -9.50 9.97
CA VAL A 223 -14.26 -8.65 8.79
C VAL A 223 -14.29 -9.55 7.57
N VAL A 224 -15.31 -9.40 6.72
CA VAL A 224 -15.56 -10.26 5.56
C VAL A 224 -15.61 -9.42 4.30
N ARG A 225 -14.88 -9.87 3.27
CA ARG A 225 -14.88 -9.27 1.93
C ARG A 225 -15.23 -10.32 0.88
N GLN A 226 -16.25 -10.06 0.08
CA GLN A 226 -16.66 -10.92 -1.02
C GLN A 226 -16.01 -10.50 -2.34
N GLY A 227 -15.73 -11.49 -3.18
CA GLY A 227 -14.93 -11.34 -4.39
C GLY A 227 -13.45 -11.11 -4.09
N THR A 228 -12.64 -11.08 -5.15
CA THR A 228 -11.26 -10.61 -5.07
C THR A 228 -11.24 -9.12 -5.38
N PRO A 229 -10.87 -8.26 -4.43
CA PRO A 229 -10.80 -6.83 -4.70
C PRO A 229 -9.68 -6.53 -5.71
N GLN A 230 -9.86 -5.43 -6.43
CA GLN A 230 -8.77 -4.87 -7.24
C GLN A 230 -7.71 -4.31 -6.30
N VAL A 231 -6.51 -4.88 -6.38
CA VAL A 231 -5.33 -4.40 -5.64
C VAL A 231 -4.44 -3.58 -6.56
N SER A 232 -3.67 -2.67 -5.96
CA SER A 232 -2.74 -1.81 -6.67
C SER A 232 -1.56 -2.59 -7.27
N GLY A 233 -1.25 -3.78 -6.71
CA GLY A 233 -0.28 -4.73 -7.27
C GLY A 233 1.19 -4.33 -7.12
N TYR A 234 1.49 -3.34 -6.26
CA TYR A 234 2.86 -2.89 -6.03
C TYR A 234 3.57 -3.80 -5.03
N TYR A 235 4.73 -4.36 -5.42
CA TYR A 235 5.56 -5.20 -4.54
C TYR A 235 5.97 -4.50 -3.22
N VAL A 236 5.97 -3.17 -3.22
CA VAL A 236 6.31 -2.36 -2.05
C VAL A 236 5.11 -2.05 -1.17
N LEU A 237 3.95 -2.66 -1.35
CA LEU A 237 2.77 -2.44 -0.53
C LEU A 237 2.04 -3.77 -0.32
N HIS A 238 1.72 -4.07 0.93
CA HIS A 238 0.80 -5.15 1.27
C HIS A 238 -0.65 -4.69 1.15
N GLU A 239 -1.44 -5.45 0.39
CA GLU A 239 -2.90 -5.35 0.28
C GLU A 239 -3.47 -6.77 0.43
N GLY A 240 -4.33 -6.98 1.41
CA GLY A 240 -4.76 -8.33 1.80
C GLY A 240 -5.18 -8.41 3.26
N LEU A 241 -5.17 -9.63 3.79
CA LEU A 241 -5.44 -9.88 5.20
C LEU A 241 -4.17 -9.56 6.00
N VAL A 242 -4.35 -8.93 7.16
CA VAL A 242 -3.26 -8.49 8.03
C VAL A 242 -3.67 -8.62 9.48
N GLY A 243 -2.72 -8.95 10.35
CA GLY A 243 -2.93 -8.86 11.79
C GLY A 243 -1.62 -8.88 12.55
N TYR A 244 -1.63 -8.29 13.74
CA TYR A 244 -0.57 -8.51 14.71
C TYR A 244 -1.16 -9.35 15.84
N ILE A 245 -0.67 -10.56 16.04
CA ILE A 245 -1.21 -11.49 17.04
C ILE A 245 -0.15 -11.64 18.13
N GLY A 246 -0.38 -11.00 19.28
CA GLY A 246 0.36 -11.20 20.54
C GLY A 246 1.80 -11.69 20.44
N ASN A 247 1.95 -12.98 20.68
CA ASN A 247 3.18 -13.78 20.72
C ASN A 247 3.63 -14.33 19.36
N VAL A 248 2.75 -14.31 18.35
CA VAL A 248 3.04 -14.75 16.98
C VAL A 248 3.76 -13.64 16.21
N GLY A 249 3.31 -12.39 16.34
CA GLY A 249 3.84 -11.24 15.61
C GLY A 249 2.95 -10.80 14.45
N LEU A 250 3.55 -10.12 13.46
CA LEU A 250 2.87 -9.60 12.28
C LEU A 250 2.65 -10.73 11.25
N GLU A 251 1.40 -10.92 10.84
CA GLU A 251 0.98 -11.85 9.80
C GLU A 251 0.36 -11.08 8.63
N GLU A 252 0.86 -11.34 7.43
CA GLU A 252 0.44 -10.68 6.18
C GLU A 252 0.15 -11.73 5.11
N TRP A 253 -1.10 -11.76 4.64
CA TRP A 253 -1.59 -12.74 3.67
C TRP A 253 -2.20 -12.04 2.48
N THR A 254 -1.52 -12.13 1.32
CA THR A 254 -2.11 -11.66 0.06
C THR A 254 -3.27 -12.57 -0.34
N TYR A 255 -4.26 -12.01 -1.03
CA TYR A 255 -5.42 -12.76 -1.51
C TYR A 255 -5.02 -14.01 -2.32
N ALA A 256 -4.05 -13.87 -3.23
CA ALA A 256 -3.59 -14.96 -4.09
C ALA A 256 -2.81 -16.06 -3.34
N LYS A 257 -2.13 -15.72 -2.24
CA LYS A 257 -1.45 -16.72 -1.39
C LYS A 257 -2.48 -17.46 -0.55
N LEU A 258 -3.42 -16.74 0.05
CA LEU A 258 -4.44 -17.35 0.89
C LEU A 258 -5.41 -18.24 0.09
N ASP A 259 -5.72 -17.89 -1.17
CA ASP A 259 -6.49 -18.75 -2.08
C ASP A 259 -5.91 -20.17 -2.21
N LYS A 260 -4.57 -20.31 -2.13
CA LYS A 260 -3.87 -21.59 -2.24
C LYS A 260 -3.80 -22.34 -0.92
N GLU A 261 -3.75 -21.61 0.19
CA GLU A 261 -3.53 -22.19 1.52
C GLU A 261 -4.85 -22.39 2.30
N GLY A 262 -5.95 -21.79 1.86
CA GLY A 262 -7.28 -21.93 2.43
C GLY A 262 -7.42 -21.18 3.75
N VAL A 263 -7.11 -21.85 4.86
CA VAL A 263 -7.31 -21.32 6.22
C VAL A 263 -5.99 -21.28 6.98
N LYS A 264 -5.74 -20.16 7.66
CA LYS A 264 -4.66 -20.01 8.63
C LYS A 264 -5.23 -19.66 9.98
N SER A 265 -4.77 -20.37 10.99
CA SER A 265 -5.26 -20.23 12.36
C SER A 265 -4.10 -20.01 13.31
N TYR A 266 -4.29 -19.11 14.27
CA TYR A 266 -3.30 -18.71 15.26
C TYR A 266 -3.99 -18.58 16.61
N ALA A 267 -3.36 -19.04 17.68
CA ALA A 267 -3.80 -18.77 19.04
C ALA A 267 -2.93 -17.67 19.64
N GLY A 268 -3.54 -16.64 20.23
CA GLY A 268 -2.79 -15.53 20.81
C GLY A 268 -3.64 -14.62 21.69
N SER A 269 -3.04 -13.53 22.15
CA SER A 269 -3.70 -12.48 22.94
C SER A 269 -3.17 -11.10 22.55
N GLY A 270 -4.02 -10.07 22.64
CA GLY A 270 -3.70 -8.73 22.17
C GLY A 270 -3.48 -8.59 20.66
N GLY A 271 -3.32 -7.35 20.22
CA GLY A 271 -3.18 -6.96 18.82
C GLY A 271 -4.52 -6.87 18.08
N PHE A 272 -4.55 -7.25 16.80
CA PHE A 272 -5.72 -7.11 15.91
C PHE A 272 -5.64 -8.06 14.71
N VAL A 273 -6.77 -8.31 14.04
CA VAL A 273 -6.84 -8.98 12.74
C VAL A 273 -7.83 -8.28 11.80
N GLY A 274 -7.53 -8.24 10.51
CA GLY A 274 -8.34 -7.47 9.56
C GLY A 274 -7.93 -7.62 8.11
N ILE A 275 -8.45 -6.70 7.30
CA ILE A 275 -8.19 -6.55 5.87
C ILE A 275 -7.73 -5.12 5.62
N THR A 276 -6.61 -4.97 4.91
CA THR A 276 -5.98 -3.68 4.60
C THR A 276 -5.90 -3.47 3.09
N ASP A 277 -6.26 -2.27 2.67
CA ASP A 277 -6.02 -1.73 1.33
C ASP A 277 -4.90 -0.68 1.42
N LYS A 278 -4.51 -0.05 0.31
CA LYS A 278 -3.48 1.01 0.32
C LYS A 278 -3.69 2.06 1.41
N TYR A 279 -4.89 2.65 1.48
CA TYR A 279 -5.18 3.77 2.39
C TYR A 279 -6.22 3.48 3.47
N TRP A 280 -6.95 2.38 3.35
CA TRP A 280 -8.08 2.03 4.20
C TRP A 280 -7.83 0.69 4.87
N ALA A 281 -8.48 0.45 5.99
CA ALA A 281 -8.53 -0.88 6.57
C ALA A 281 -9.81 -1.09 7.36
N ALA A 282 -10.18 -2.35 7.51
CA ALA A 282 -11.12 -2.81 8.51
C ALA A 282 -10.46 -3.89 9.36
N ALA A 283 -10.43 -3.71 10.67
CA ALA A 283 -9.79 -4.63 11.60
C ALA A 283 -10.61 -4.79 12.88
N VAL A 284 -10.83 -6.03 13.27
CA VAL A 284 -11.40 -6.38 14.57
C VAL A 284 -10.28 -6.50 15.59
N ILE A 285 -10.54 -5.97 16.77
CA ILE A 285 -9.58 -5.81 17.85
C ILE A 285 -10.20 -6.45 19.09
N PRO A 286 -9.60 -7.54 19.62
CA PRO A 286 -10.11 -8.19 20.82
C PRO A 286 -9.79 -7.36 22.06
N ASP A 287 -10.40 -7.73 23.18
CA ASP A 287 -9.88 -7.34 24.49
C ASP A 287 -8.40 -7.78 24.60
N GLN A 288 -7.52 -6.82 24.88
CA GLN A 288 -6.08 -7.05 24.86
C GLN A 288 -5.59 -7.98 25.98
N SER A 289 -6.43 -8.23 27.00
CA SER A 289 -6.14 -9.13 28.12
C SER A 289 -6.58 -10.57 27.87
N LYS A 290 -7.45 -10.81 26.88
CA LYS A 290 -8.03 -12.12 26.61
C LYS A 290 -7.27 -12.89 25.53
N SER A 291 -7.29 -14.21 25.67
CA SER A 291 -6.85 -15.13 24.63
C SER A 291 -7.96 -15.34 23.59
N TYR A 292 -7.57 -15.49 22.34
CA TYR A 292 -8.46 -15.73 21.22
C TYR A 292 -7.78 -16.61 20.15
N ASP A 293 -8.60 -17.28 19.36
CA ASP A 293 -8.21 -17.91 18.11
C ASP A 293 -8.42 -16.89 16.97
N ALA A 294 -7.35 -16.50 16.30
CA ALA A 294 -7.39 -15.69 15.09
C ALA A 294 -7.37 -16.57 13.84
N ARG A 295 -8.10 -16.18 12.81
CA ARG A 295 -8.09 -16.87 11.52
C ARG A 295 -8.06 -15.90 10.34
N PHE A 296 -7.38 -16.35 9.29
CA PHE A 296 -7.45 -15.81 7.93
C PHE A 296 -7.98 -16.90 7.02
N VAL A 297 -9.11 -16.63 6.36
CA VAL A 297 -9.86 -17.61 5.56
C VAL A 297 -10.02 -17.10 4.14
N ALA A 298 -9.71 -17.94 3.15
CA ALA A 298 -10.15 -17.79 1.77
C ALA A 298 -11.16 -18.88 1.44
N THR A 299 -12.35 -18.48 1.02
CA THR A 299 -13.37 -19.36 0.45
C THR A 299 -13.27 -19.28 -1.07
N THR A 300 -12.91 -20.40 -1.70
CA THR A 300 -12.77 -20.51 -3.16
C THR A 300 -13.83 -21.40 -3.81
N THR A 301 -14.57 -22.16 -2.99
CA THR A 301 -15.71 -22.98 -3.42
C THR A 301 -17.01 -22.18 -3.26
N GLY A 302 -17.79 -22.06 -4.34
CA GLY A 302 -18.97 -21.19 -4.36
C GLY A 302 -18.61 -19.73 -4.62
N ALA A 303 -19.28 -18.79 -3.94
CA ALA A 303 -18.95 -17.37 -4.06
C ALA A 303 -17.65 -17.06 -3.31
N LYS A 304 -16.68 -16.48 -4.02
CA LYS A 304 -15.34 -16.21 -3.50
C LYS A 304 -15.43 -15.20 -2.35
N ALA A 305 -14.77 -15.46 -1.24
CA ALA A 305 -14.74 -14.55 -0.10
C ALA A 305 -13.45 -14.68 0.71
N TYR A 306 -13.14 -13.63 1.44
CA TYR A 306 -12.02 -13.54 2.37
C TYR A 306 -12.52 -13.07 3.73
N GLN A 307 -12.00 -13.66 4.79
CA GLN A 307 -12.39 -13.33 6.15
C GLN A 307 -11.18 -13.29 7.06
N ALA A 308 -11.10 -12.22 7.86
CA ALA A 308 -10.23 -12.15 9.04
C ALA A 308 -11.13 -12.15 10.27
N ASP A 309 -11.01 -13.17 11.12
CA ASP A 309 -11.85 -13.33 12.29
C ASP A 309 -11.06 -13.65 13.56
N LEU A 310 -11.63 -13.26 14.69
CA LEU A 310 -11.21 -13.66 16.02
C LEU A 310 -12.37 -14.35 16.73
N ARG A 311 -12.05 -15.38 17.52
CA ARG A 311 -12.98 -16.08 18.40
C ARG A 311 -12.38 -16.15 19.80
N GLU A 312 -13.06 -15.56 20.77
CA GLU A 312 -12.64 -15.62 22.18
C GLU A 312 -12.98 -16.97 22.81
N GLY A 313 -12.44 -17.21 24.01
CA GLY A 313 -12.79 -18.36 24.85
C GLY A 313 -14.28 -18.40 25.23
N GLU A 314 -14.70 -19.54 25.77
CA GLU A 314 -16.09 -19.77 26.15
C GLU A 314 -16.55 -18.82 27.28
N LEU A 315 -17.82 -18.41 27.18
CA LEU A 315 -18.53 -17.70 28.24
C LEU A 315 -19.68 -18.58 28.71
N ASP A 316 -19.56 -19.10 29.93
CA ASP A 316 -20.63 -19.82 30.59
C ASP A 316 -21.56 -18.86 31.33
N VAL A 317 -22.85 -18.92 30.98
CA VAL A 317 -23.90 -18.09 31.56
C VAL A 317 -24.88 -18.98 32.29
N ALA A 318 -24.67 -19.13 33.59
CA ALA A 318 -25.58 -19.88 34.47
C ALA A 318 -26.99 -19.24 34.53
N PRO A 319 -28.04 -20.00 34.89
CA PRO A 319 -29.37 -19.44 35.13
C PRO A 319 -29.33 -18.26 36.12
N GLY A 320 -29.95 -17.15 35.75
CA GLY A 320 -29.96 -15.90 36.51
C GLY A 320 -28.67 -15.07 36.42
N ALA A 321 -27.62 -15.57 35.76
CA ALA A 321 -26.35 -14.85 35.61
C ALA A 321 -26.31 -13.99 34.34
N SER A 322 -25.29 -13.12 34.27
CA SER A 322 -24.96 -12.37 33.06
C SER A 322 -23.47 -12.42 32.79
N ALA A 323 -23.09 -12.50 31.51
CA ALA A 323 -21.71 -12.42 31.05
C ALA A 323 -21.58 -11.28 30.04
N THR A 324 -20.42 -10.62 30.01
CA THR A 324 -20.13 -9.52 29.09
C THR A 324 -18.81 -9.73 28.39
N THR A 325 -18.76 -9.38 27.11
CA THR A 325 -17.53 -9.31 26.33
C THR A 325 -17.47 -8.01 25.55
N SER A 326 -16.28 -7.59 25.17
CA SER A 326 -16.05 -6.34 24.46
C SER A 326 -14.97 -6.52 23.41
N SER A 327 -15.26 -6.02 22.22
CA SER A 327 -14.34 -5.97 21.10
C SER A 327 -14.47 -4.61 20.41
N ARG A 328 -13.54 -4.32 19.52
CA ARG A 328 -13.57 -3.08 18.74
C ARG A 328 -13.43 -3.38 17.27
N LEU A 329 -13.90 -2.44 16.45
CA LEU A 329 -13.67 -2.43 15.02
C LEU A 329 -13.07 -1.09 14.64
N PHE A 330 -11.90 -1.12 14.05
CA PHE A 330 -11.41 -0.02 13.24
C PHE A 330 -11.95 -0.20 11.83
N ALA A 331 -12.65 0.79 11.28
CA ALA A 331 -13.13 0.78 9.89
C ALA A 331 -13.00 2.17 9.29
N GLY A 332 -11.86 2.45 8.65
CA GLY A 332 -11.61 3.79 8.13
C GLY A 332 -10.24 4.00 7.48
N ALA A 333 -9.86 5.27 7.40
CA ALA A 333 -8.61 5.70 6.79
C ALA A 333 -7.44 5.55 7.76
N LYS A 334 -6.32 5.04 7.24
CA LYS A 334 -5.09 4.77 8.02
C LYS A 334 -4.26 6.04 8.26
N VAL A 335 -4.87 7.05 8.87
CA VAL A 335 -4.19 8.29 9.27
C VAL A 335 -3.17 7.96 10.35
N VAL A 336 -1.90 8.26 10.12
CA VAL A 336 -0.78 7.78 10.93
C VAL A 336 -0.92 8.22 12.39
N GLN A 337 -1.20 9.51 12.61
CA GLN A 337 -1.36 10.05 13.96
C GLN A 337 -2.57 9.43 14.67
N LEU A 338 -3.66 9.17 13.96
CA LEU A 338 -4.86 8.58 14.54
C LEU A 338 -4.61 7.12 14.97
N VAL A 339 -3.97 6.34 14.10
CA VAL A 339 -3.57 4.96 14.40
C VAL A 339 -2.61 4.92 15.59
N ASP A 340 -1.59 5.79 15.61
CA ASP A 340 -0.66 5.90 16.74
C ASP A 340 -1.38 6.31 18.04
N ASN A 341 -2.38 7.18 17.97
CA ASN A 341 -3.18 7.59 19.13
C ASN A 341 -4.05 6.44 19.65
N TYR A 342 -4.72 5.69 18.78
CA TYR A 342 -5.48 4.51 19.20
C TYR A 342 -4.59 3.45 19.85
N GLN A 343 -3.42 3.18 19.29
CA GLN A 343 -2.44 2.29 19.90
C GLN A 343 -2.11 2.70 21.34
N GLN A 344 -1.82 3.99 21.56
CA GLN A 344 -1.39 4.49 22.86
C GLN A 344 -2.55 4.57 23.88
N GLN A 345 -3.70 5.11 23.46
CA GLN A 345 -4.83 5.36 24.35
C GLN A 345 -5.60 4.09 24.69
N LEU A 346 -5.75 3.18 23.73
CA LEU A 346 -6.50 1.92 23.91
C LEU A 346 -5.59 0.73 24.23
N GLY A 347 -4.26 0.94 24.26
CA GLY A 347 -3.28 -0.12 24.55
C GLY A 347 -3.24 -1.23 23.49
N ILE A 348 -3.66 -0.95 22.25
CA ILE A 348 -3.72 -1.96 21.20
C ILE A 348 -2.30 -2.31 20.76
N LYS A 349 -1.88 -3.55 20.99
CA LYS A 349 -0.51 -3.98 20.73
C LYS A 349 -0.16 -3.87 19.24
N SER A 350 0.85 -3.06 18.92
CA SER A 350 1.41 -2.90 17.56
C SER A 350 0.38 -2.56 16.47
N PHE A 351 -0.69 -1.85 16.83
CA PHE A 351 -1.71 -1.37 15.90
C PHE A 351 -1.16 -0.50 14.77
N ASP A 352 -0.03 0.17 14.97
CA ASP A 352 0.64 0.97 13.95
C ASP A 352 1.14 0.16 12.74
N LEU A 353 1.23 -1.17 12.88
CA LEU A 353 1.56 -2.10 11.78
C LEU A 353 0.37 -2.41 10.87
N ILE A 354 -0.83 -1.87 11.12
CA ILE A 354 -1.92 -1.85 10.14
C ILE A 354 -1.55 -1.02 8.89
N ILE A 355 -0.60 -0.09 9.07
CA ILE A 355 0.08 0.63 8.00
C ILE A 355 1.34 -0.17 7.64
N ASP A 356 1.44 -0.56 6.39
CA ASP A 356 2.64 -1.21 5.89
C ASP A 356 3.76 -0.16 5.76
N TRP A 357 4.67 -0.18 6.72
CA TRP A 357 5.88 0.65 6.79
C TRP A 357 7.09 0.01 6.10
N GLY A 358 6.96 -1.25 5.67
CA GLY A 358 8.02 -2.05 5.06
C GLY A 358 9.16 -2.40 6.01
N TRP A 359 10.18 -3.05 5.44
CA TRP A 359 11.31 -3.58 6.18
C TRP A 359 12.13 -2.55 6.96
N PHE A 360 12.20 -1.31 6.44
CA PHE A 360 12.92 -0.20 7.08
C PHE A 360 12.04 0.62 8.02
N TYR A 361 11.06 0.00 8.71
CA TYR A 361 10.14 0.64 9.66
C TYR A 361 10.82 1.67 10.58
N PHE A 362 11.99 1.32 11.14
CA PHE A 362 12.78 2.16 12.04
C PHE A 362 13.36 3.43 11.40
N ILE A 363 13.38 3.52 10.06
CA ILE A 363 13.72 4.72 9.29
C ILE A 363 12.43 5.39 8.78
N THR A 364 11.53 4.59 8.19
CA THR A 364 10.30 5.07 7.53
C THR A 364 9.41 5.86 8.49
N LYS A 365 9.11 5.32 9.68
CA LYS A 365 8.19 5.96 10.62
C LYS A 365 8.76 7.26 11.22
N PRO A 366 10.02 7.31 11.69
CA PRO A 366 10.63 8.58 12.11
C PRO A 366 10.71 9.61 10.97
N LEU A 367 11.04 9.16 9.75
CA LEU A 367 11.10 10.05 8.59
C LEU A 367 9.73 10.69 8.30
N PHE A 368 8.64 9.91 8.36
CA PHE A 368 7.28 10.45 8.26
C PHE A 368 7.01 11.50 9.34
N LYS A 369 7.37 11.24 10.61
CA LYS A 369 7.16 12.22 11.70
C LYS A 369 7.88 13.54 11.44
N VAL A 370 9.09 13.49 10.87
CA VAL A 370 9.84 14.70 10.48
C VAL A 370 9.15 15.42 9.31
N ILE A 371 8.65 14.69 8.31
CA ILE A 371 7.89 15.27 7.19
C ILE A 371 6.60 15.93 7.70
N ASP A 372 5.84 15.24 8.53
CA ASP A 372 4.60 15.75 9.13
C ASP A 372 4.85 16.99 10.00
N TYR A 373 5.95 17.01 10.76
CA TYR A 373 6.36 18.20 11.51
C TYR A 373 6.59 19.41 10.60
N PHE A 374 7.33 19.24 9.50
CA PHE A 374 7.55 20.32 8.54
C PHE A 374 6.29 20.67 7.74
N TYR A 375 5.40 19.71 7.49
CA TYR A 375 4.10 19.99 6.91
C TYR A 375 3.26 20.88 7.82
N LYS A 376 3.21 20.60 9.14
CA LYS A 376 2.51 21.45 10.11
C LYS A 376 3.10 22.88 10.19
N LEU A 377 4.39 23.04 9.89
CA LEU A 377 5.05 24.35 9.84
C LEU A 377 4.81 25.11 8.52
N LEU A 378 4.82 24.40 7.38
CA LEU A 378 4.83 25.00 6.03
C LEU A 378 3.46 24.95 5.32
N GLY A 379 2.54 24.12 5.79
CA GLY A 379 1.23 23.88 5.18
C GLY A 379 1.27 23.13 3.84
N ASN A 380 2.42 22.60 3.43
CA ASN A 380 2.56 21.92 2.13
C ASN A 380 3.54 20.72 2.20
N PHE A 381 3.04 19.53 1.84
CA PHE A 381 3.84 18.30 1.89
C PHE A 381 5.00 18.29 0.88
N GLY A 382 4.84 18.89 -0.29
CA GLY A 382 5.93 19.03 -1.26
C GLY A 382 7.08 19.85 -0.68
N LEU A 383 6.78 21.00 -0.05
CA LEU A 383 7.81 21.81 0.63
C LEU A 383 8.46 21.06 1.79
N ALA A 384 7.68 20.31 2.58
CA ALA A 384 8.20 19.48 3.66
C ALA A 384 9.21 18.44 3.13
N ILE A 385 8.88 17.74 2.04
CA ILE A 385 9.78 16.78 1.38
C ILE A 385 11.07 17.46 0.90
N LEU A 386 10.97 18.63 0.26
CA LEU A 386 12.15 19.39 -0.20
C LEU A 386 13.06 19.80 0.96
N LEU A 387 12.49 20.23 2.09
CA LEU A 387 13.23 20.63 3.28
C LEU A 387 13.90 19.44 3.97
N VAL A 388 13.19 18.32 4.11
CA VAL A 388 13.74 17.06 4.63
C VAL A 388 14.92 16.59 3.78
N THR A 389 14.83 16.76 2.46
CA THR A 389 15.94 16.42 1.54
C THR A 389 17.19 17.24 1.84
N VAL A 390 17.03 18.55 2.09
CA VAL A 390 18.15 19.43 2.48
C VAL A 390 18.73 18.99 3.82
N LEU A 391 17.88 18.69 4.81
CA LEU A 391 18.30 18.22 6.14
C LEU A 391 19.14 16.94 6.05
N LEU A 392 18.65 15.94 5.31
CA LEU A 392 19.37 14.67 5.09
C LEU A 392 20.71 14.88 4.39
N LYS A 393 20.76 15.76 3.39
CA LYS A 393 22.02 16.09 2.71
C LYS A 393 23.01 16.79 3.62
N THR A 394 22.55 17.68 4.49
CA THR A 394 23.40 18.32 5.51
C THR A 394 23.95 17.29 6.49
N LEU A 395 23.11 16.36 6.97
CA LEU A 395 23.54 15.28 7.86
C LEU A 395 24.61 14.40 7.20
N PHE A 396 24.43 14.05 5.92
CA PHE A 396 25.39 13.22 5.17
C PHE A 396 26.51 14.02 4.48
N PHE A 397 26.57 15.33 4.68
CA PHE A 397 27.51 16.22 3.99
C PHE A 397 28.98 15.78 4.15
N PRO A 398 29.49 15.41 5.35
CA PRO A 398 30.89 15.01 5.51
C PRO A 398 31.25 13.78 4.67
N LEU A 399 30.35 12.80 4.62
CA LEU A 399 30.52 11.59 3.85
C LEU A 399 30.45 11.87 2.34
N ALA A 400 29.43 12.60 1.91
CA ALA A 400 29.24 13.00 0.52
C ALA A 400 30.45 13.80 0.01
N ASN A 401 30.99 14.72 0.82
CA ASN A 401 32.16 15.52 0.47
C ASN A 401 33.41 14.66 0.22
N LYS A 402 33.66 13.64 1.07
CA LYS A 402 34.77 12.69 0.86
C LYS A 402 34.59 11.91 -0.45
N SER A 403 33.36 11.47 -0.73
CA SER A 403 33.04 10.74 -1.96
C SER A 403 33.25 11.60 -3.22
N TYR A 404 32.71 12.82 -3.24
CA TYR A 404 32.88 13.76 -4.35
C TYR A 404 34.34 14.17 -4.56
N ALA A 405 35.13 14.31 -3.50
CA ALA A 405 36.57 14.54 -3.62
C ALA A 405 37.30 13.36 -4.30
N SER A 406 36.96 12.11 -3.95
CA SER A 406 37.50 10.92 -4.64
C SER A 406 37.09 10.89 -6.11
N MET A 407 35.82 11.21 -6.42
CA MET A 407 35.33 11.30 -7.79
C MET A 407 36.03 12.39 -8.61
N ALA A 408 36.29 13.56 -8.02
CA ALA A 408 37.03 14.62 -8.67
C ALA A 408 38.45 14.17 -9.04
N LYS A 409 39.16 13.48 -8.12
CA LYS A 409 40.49 12.90 -8.40
C LYS A 409 40.44 11.83 -9.48
N MET A 410 39.44 10.93 -9.44
CA MET A 410 39.21 9.93 -10.51
C MET A 410 39.02 10.59 -11.87
N LYS A 411 38.28 11.70 -11.92
CA LYS A 411 38.08 12.45 -13.16
C LYS A 411 39.39 13.11 -13.64
N ALA A 412 40.20 13.63 -12.73
CA ALA A 412 41.49 14.24 -13.06
C ALA A 412 42.49 13.24 -13.67
N VAL A 413 42.47 11.97 -13.25
CA VAL A 413 43.35 10.91 -13.77
C VAL A 413 42.81 10.20 -15.02
N GLN A 414 41.62 10.57 -15.52
CA GLN A 414 41.05 9.94 -16.71
C GLN A 414 41.94 9.97 -17.96
N PRO A 415 42.71 11.04 -18.26
CA PRO A 415 43.61 11.03 -19.41
C PRO A 415 44.66 9.92 -19.31
N GLN A 416 45.22 9.72 -18.10
CA GLN A 416 46.19 8.66 -17.82
C GLN A 416 45.54 7.28 -17.92
N LEU A 417 44.28 7.15 -17.47
CA LEU A 417 43.52 5.92 -17.62
C LEU A 417 43.25 5.57 -19.09
N LYS A 418 42.93 6.56 -19.94
CA LYS A 418 42.75 6.34 -21.39
C LYS A 418 44.03 5.88 -22.06
N GLU A 419 45.16 6.49 -21.72
CA GLU A 419 46.47 6.06 -22.22
C GLU A 419 46.78 4.62 -21.80
N LEU A 420 46.46 4.25 -20.55
CA LEU A 420 46.62 2.89 -20.05
C LEU A 420 45.76 1.86 -20.79
N GLN A 421 44.51 2.24 -21.07
CA GLN A 421 43.58 1.44 -21.86
C GLN A 421 44.08 1.26 -23.29
N GLU A 422 44.67 2.30 -23.88
CA GLU A 422 45.21 2.25 -25.23
C GLU A 422 46.44 1.36 -25.33
N ARG A 423 47.29 1.36 -24.31
CA ARG A 423 48.50 0.52 -24.23
C ARG A 423 48.19 -0.95 -23.94
N ASN A 424 47.15 -1.25 -23.17
CA ASN A 424 46.82 -2.62 -22.71
C ASN A 424 45.47 -3.13 -23.23
N LYS A 425 45.09 -2.78 -24.47
CA LYS A 425 43.77 -3.18 -25.07
C LYS A 425 43.53 -4.69 -25.06
N ASP A 426 44.59 -5.47 -25.27
CA ASP A 426 44.51 -6.92 -25.44
C ASP A 426 44.70 -7.71 -24.13
N ASP A 427 45.16 -7.05 -23.06
CA ASP A 427 45.42 -7.69 -21.76
C ASP A 427 44.61 -7.02 -20.64
N LYS A 428 43.37 -7.51 -20.48
CA LYS A 428 42.44 -7.02 -19.45
C LYS A 428 42.97 -7.21 -18.02
N ALA A 429 43.75 -8.27 -17.77
CA ALA A 429 44.28 -8.53 -16.44
C ALA A 429 45.36 -7.51 -16.08
N LYS A 430 46.29 -7.24 -17.01
CA LYS A 430 47.31 -6.20 -16.84
C LYS A 430 46.71 -4.81 -16.75
N LEU A 431 45.70 -4.50 -17.57
CA LEU A 431 44.96 -3.23 -17.48
C LEU A 431 44.36 -3.02 -16.08
N GLN A 432 43.73 -4.04 -15.50
CA GLN A 432 43.17 -3.95 -14.14
C GLN A 432 44.25 -3.74 -13.08
N GLN A 433 45.39 -4.44 -13.19
CA GLN A 433 46.52 -4.29 -12.26
C GLN A 433 47.12 -2.88 -12.32
N GLU A 434 47.42 -2.37 -13.52
CA GLU A 434 48.00 -1.03 -13.69
C GLU A 434 47.01 0.07 -13.31
N MET A 435 45.70 -0.12 -13.56
CA MET A 435 44.66 0.81 -13.10
C MET A 435 44.62 0.88 -11.58
N MET A 436 44.69 -0.26 -10.88
CA MET A 436 44.74 -0.28 -9.42
C MET A 436 46.04 0.31 -8.87
N ALA A 437 47.17 0.09 -9.54
CA ALA A 437 48.45 0.70 -9.19
C ALA A 437 48.40 2.23 -9.33
N LEU A 438 47.77 2.73 -10.40
CA LEU A 438 47.54 4.16 -10.61
C LEU A 438 46.65 4.74 -9.50
N TYR A 439 45.52 4.10 -9.19
CA TYR A 439 44.65 4.56 -8.10
C TYR A 439 45.36 4.56 -6.74
N LYS A 440 46.19 3.55 -6.46
CA LYS A 440 46.98 3.49 -5.23
C LYS A 440 48.03 4.62 -5.18
N ARG A 441 48.72 4.90 -6.29
CA ARG A 441 49.71 5.97 -6.41
C ARG A 441 49.09 7.35 -6.17
N GLU A 442 47.93 7.59 -6.77
CA GLU A 442 47.20 8.87 -6.66
C GLU A 442 46.32 8.95 -5.40
N LYS A 443 46.38 7.93 -4.53
CA LYS A 443 45.59 7.81 -3.28
C LYS A 443 44.09 7.99 -3.52
N ILE A 444 43.60 7.36 -4.58
CA ILE A 444 42.20 7.34 -5.00
C ILE A 444 41.55 6.07 -4.48
N ASN A 445 40.39 6.20 -3.83
CA ASN A 445 39.58 5.05 -3.44
C ASN A 445 38.41 4.89 -4.43
N PRO A 446 38.41 3.86 -5.29
CA PRO A 446 37.36 3.66 -6.28
C PRO A 446 36.00 3.35 -5.64
N VAL A 447 35.99 2.71 -4.46
CA VAL A 447 34.76 2.38 -3.72
C VAL A 447 34.19 3.62 -3.03
N ALA A 448 35.01 4.62 -2.67
CA ALA A 448 34.54 5.86 -2.05
C ALA A 448 33.44 6.58 -2.86
N GLY A 449 33.39 6.39 -4.17
CA GLY A 449 32.35 6.93 -5.06
C GLY A 449 30.95 6.35 -4.82
N CYS A 450 30.82 5.09 -4.39
CA CYS A 450 29.52 4.44 -4.20
C CYS A 450 29.00 4.52 -2.75
N TRP A 451 29.81 4.90 -1.77
CA TRP A 451 29.40 5.03 -0.36
C TRP A 451 28.17 5.91 -0.13
N PRO A 452 28.05 7.11 -0.75
CA PRO A 452 26.84 7.91 -0.60
C PRO A 452 25.61 7.21 -1.12
N MET A 453 25.74 6.46 -2.22
CA MET A 453 24.63 5.72 -2.82
C MET A 453 24.15 4.61 -1.88
N LEU A 454 25.07 3.84 -1.27
CA LEU A 454 24.71 2.76 -0.34
C LEU A 454 23.93 3.26 0.88
N ILE A 455 24.33 4.38 1.47
CA ILE A 455 23.62 4.98 2.61
C ILE A 455 22.31 5.64 2.18
N GLN A 456 22.26 6.16 0.96
CA GLN A 456 21.06 6.80 0.42
C GLN A 456 19.98 5.78 0.02
N ILE A 457 20.34 4.54 -0.34
CA ILE A 457 19.37 3.50 -0.74
C ILE A 457 18.31 3.24 0.35
N PRO A 458 18.65 2.93 1.62
CA PRO A 458 17.65 2.75 2.68
C PRO A 458 16.78 3.99 2.92
N VAL A 459 17.38 5.18 2.87
CA VAL A 459 16.66 6.46 3.05
C VAL A 459 15.68 6.70 1.90
N PHE A 460 16.08 6.38 0.66
CA PHE A 460 15.23 6.44 -0.51
C PHE A 460 14.04 5.49 -0.38
N PHE A 461 14.28 4.22 -0.01
CA PHE A 461 13.20 3.25 0.20
C PHE A 461 12.23 3.70 1.29
N ALA A 462 12.75 4.25 2.40
CA ALA A 462 11.93 4.81 3.46
C ALA A 462 11.07 5.99 2.94
N LEU A 463 11.66 6.95 2.22
CA LEU A 463 10.90 8.08 1.69
C LEU A 463 9.87 7.66 0.65
N TYR A 464 10.25 6.74 -0.24
CA TYR A 464 9.34 6.17 -1.23
C TYR A 464 8.15 5.53 -0.54
N LYS A 465 8.41 4.71 0.47
CA LYS A 465 7.37 4.05 1.27
C LYS A 465 6.45 5.07 1.93
N VAL A 466 6.99 6.11 2.59
CA VAL A 466 6.20 7.19 3.20
C VAL A 466 5.28 7.85 2.17
N ILE A 467 5.83 8.32 1.05
CA ILE A 467 5.04 9.01 0.01
C ILE A 467 3.97 8.09 -0.59
N PHE A 468 4.29 6.80 -0.70
CA PHE A 468 3.45 5.83 -1.37
C PHE A 468 2.31 5.30 -0.48
N THR A 469 2.57 5.01 0.80
CA THR A 469 1.62 4.26 1.67
C THR A 469 0.79 5.15 2.59
N THR A 470 1.22 6.37 2.88
CA THR A 470 0.53 7.23 3.84
C THR A 470 -0.66 7.96 3.21
N ILE A 471 -1.80 7.98 3.90
CA ILE A 471 -3.02 8.64 3.42
C ILE A 471 -2.86 10.16 3.38
N GLU A 472 -1.98 10.71 4.22
CA GLU A 472 -1.65 12.13 4.27
C GLU A 472 -1.13 12.68 2.94
N MET A 473 -0.50 11.82 2.13
CA MET A 473 0.03 12.18 0.82
C MET A 473 -1.03 12.09 -0.28
N ARG A 474 -2.14 11.38 -0.03
CA ARG A 474 -3.21 11.18 -0.99
C ARG A 474 -3.92 12.50 -1.27
N GLN A 475 -3.96 12.90 -2.54
CA GLN A 475 -4.57 14.17 -2.96
C GLN A 475 -3.96 15.41 -2.27
N ALA A 476 -2.73 15.29 -1.74
CA ALA A 476 -2.00 16.42 -1.21
C ALA A 476 -1.49 17.29 -2.38
N PRO A 477 -1.89 18.58 -2.47
CA PRO A 477 -1.50 19.42 -3.59
C PRO A 477 -0.07 19.95 -3.44
N PHE A 478 0.54 20.23 -4.58
CA PHE A 478 1.76 21.02 -4.71
C PHE A 478 1.51 22.21 -5.65
N TYR A 479 2.56 22.95 -6.00
CA TYR A 479 2.43 24.10 -6.88
C TYR A 479 2.22 23.71 -8.35
N GLY A 480 1.57 24.60 -9.11
CA GLY A 480 1.31 24.41 -10.53
C GLY A 480 0.19 23.41 -10.79
N TRP A 481 0.47 22.41 -11.63
CA TRP A 481 -0.48 21.38 -12.10
C TRP A 481 -0.52 20.13 -11.21
N ILE A 482 0.28 20.07 -10.14
CA ILE A 482 0.34 18.92 -9.24
C ILE A 482 -0.70 19.09 -8.15
N HIS A 483 -1.84 18.43 -8.31
CA HIS A 483 -2.92 18.42 -7.33
C HIS A 483 -2.93 17.17 -6.43
N ASP A 484 -2.07 16.18 -6.73
CA ASP A 484 -1.92 14.96 -5.94
C ASP A 484 -0.46 14.47 -5.97
N LEU A 485 0.24 14.58 -4.84
CA LEU A 485 1.62 14.11 -4.69
C LEU A 485 1.76 12.59 -4.70
N SER A 486 0.68 11.86 -4.42
CA SER A 486 0.65 10.39 -4.39
C SER A 486 0.35 9.76 -5.75
N ALA A 487 -0.14 10.54 -6.71
CA ALA A 487 -0.44 10.13 -8.07
C ALA A 487 0.70 10.50 -9.05
N PRO A 488 0.78 9.86 -10.23
CA PRO A 488 1.72 10.28 -11.28
C PRO A 488 1.49 11.73 -11.73
N ASP A 489 2.54 12.37 -12.27
CA ASP A 489 2.42 13.70 -12.87
C ASP A 489 1.37 13.67 -14.00
N PRO A 490 0.29 14.48 -13.93
CA PRO A 490 -0.80 14.44 -14.91
C PRO A 490 -0.42 15.07 -16.25
N THR A 491 0.70 15.79 -16.34
CA THR A 491 1.16 16.38 -17.60
C THR A 491 1.78 15.35 -18.53
N SER A 492 1.79 15.62 -19.83
CA SER A 492 2.53 14.83 -20.80
C SER A 492 3.06 15.70 -21.95
N VAL A 493 4.25 15.40 -22.46
CA VAL A 493 4.73 16.02 -23.72
C VAL A 493 3.70 15.87 -24.84
N PHE A 494 3.01 14.74 -24.90
CA PHE A 494 2.09 14.41 -25.98
C PHE A 494 0.70 15.06 -25.85
N ASN A 495 0.35 15.59 -24.66
CA ASN A 495 -0.86 16.42 -24.48
C ASN A 495 -0.51 17.91 -24.34
N LEU A 496 0.69 18.31 -24.81
CA LEU A 496 1.23 19.67 -24.66
C LEU A 496 1.17 20.17 -23.21
N PHE A 497 1.55 19.30 -22.26
CA PHE A 497 1.53 19.58 -20.82
C PHE A 497 0.16 19.97 -20.28
N GLY A 498 -0.91 19.35 -20.80
CA GLY A 498 -2.29 19.57 -20.37
C GLY A 498 -3.04 20.63 -21.18
N LEU A 499 -2.44 21.23 -22.21
CA LEU A 499 -3.14 22.16 -23.12
C LEU A 499 -4.16 21.45 -24.02
N ILE A 500 -3.99 20.15 -24.26
CA ILE A 500 -4.96 19.33 -24.99
C ILE A 500 -5.59 18.34 -23.99
N PRO A 501 -6.94 18.27 -23.89
CA PRO A 501 -7.63 17.29 -23.04
C PRO A 501 -7.61 15.90 -23.69
N LEU A 502 -6.41 15.34 -23.87
CA LEU A 502 -6.17 14.02 -24.44
C LEU A 502 -5.74 13.04 -23.34
N THR A 503 -6.54 12.00 -23.11
CA THR A 503 -6.17 10.90 -22.23
C THR A 503 -5.22 9.96 -22.96
N LEU A 504 -3.96 9.94 -22.54
CA LEU A 504 -2.93 9.10 -23.14
C LEU A 504 -2.79 7.76 -22.40
N PRO A 505 -2.46 6.66 -23.10
CA PRO A 505 -2.01 5.43 -22.46
C PRO A 505 -0.85 5.71 -21.49
N HIS A 506 -0.83 5.09 -20.31
CA HIS A 506 0.12 5.41 -19.24
C HIS A 506 1.61 5.37 -19.66
N PHE A 507 2.00 4.53 -20.63
CA PHE A 507 3.38 4.47 -21.12
C PHE A 507 3.81 5.70 -21.96
N LEU A 508 2.86 6.52 -22.42
CA LEU A 508 3.10 7.78 -23.12
C LEU A 508 2.92 9.00 -22.21
N VAL A 509 2.68 8.81 -20.90
CA VAL A 509 2.55 9.93 -19.96
C VAL A 509 3.96 10.35 -19.52
N LEU A 510 4.63 11.12 -20.37
CA LEU A 510 5.94 11.69 -20.05
C LEU A 510 5.75 13.10 -19.48
N GLY A 511 5.51 13.17 -18.17
CA GLY A 511 5.25 14.42 -17.48
C GLY A 511 6.45 15.35 -17.36
N ALA A 512 6.18 16.60 -17.00
CA ALA A 512 7.19 17.63 -16.79
C ALA A 512 8.17 17.27 -15.66
N TRP A 513 7.70 16.72 -14.53
CA TRP A 513 8.58 16.30 -13.44
C TRP A 513 9.48 15.13 -13.81
N PRO A 514 8.99 14.04 -14.45
CA PRO A 514 9.86 12.99 -14.98
C PRO A 514 10.95 13.53 -15.92
N LEU A 515 10.62 14.49 -16.79
CA LEU A 515 11.61 15.15 -17.66
C LEU A 515 12.66 15.95 -16.88
N ILE A 516 12.23 16.76 -15.90
CA ILE A 516 13.15 17.50 -15.03
C ILE A 516 14.06 16.53 -14.29
N MET A 517 13.51 15.42 -13.78
CA MET A 517 14.28 14.36 -13.14
C MET A 517 15.30 13.77 -14.11
N GLY A 518 14.89 13.44 -15.33
CA GLY A 518 15.76 12.92 -16.39
C GLY A 518 16.90 13.86 -16.75
N VAL A 519 16.63 15.15 -16.90
CA VAL A 519 17.64 16.19 -17.16
C VAL A 519 18.59 16.31 -15.99
N THR A 520 18.10 16.42 -14.76
CA THR A 520 18.95 16.55 -13.57
C THR A 520 19.81 15.30 -13.36
N MET A 521 19.26 14.11 -13.61
CA MET A 521 19.97 12.83 -13.55
C MET A 521 21.04 12.74 -14.64
N PHE A 522 20.72 13.15 -15.88
CA PHE A 522 21.69 13.21 -16.97
C PHE A 522 22.86 14.14 -16.64
N VAL A 523 22.56 15.35 -16.11
CA VAL A 523 23.58 16.30 -15.68
C VAL A 523 24.46 15.69 -14.58
N GLN A 524 23.85 15.09 -13.55
CA GLN A 524 24.57 14.44 -12.47
C GLN A 524 25.48 13.31 -12.98
N MET A 525 24.99 12.45 -13.88
CA MET A 525 25.78 11.35 -14.45
C MET A 525 26.96 11.85 -15.29
N LYS A 526 26.81 12.96 -16.02
CA LYS A 526 27.92 13.58 -16.77
C LYS A 526 28.98 14.22 -15.87
N MET A 527 28.66 14.51 -14.61
CA MET A 527 29.66 14.96 -13.63
C MET A 527 30.50 13.79 -13.11
N ASN A 528 29.94 12.59 -13.03
CA ASN A 528 30.65 11.41 -12.57
C ASN A 528 31.77 10.98 -13.55
N PRO A 529 32.82 10.32 -13.06
CA PRO A 529 33.84 9.73 -13.92
C PRO A 529 33.21 8.73 -14.89
N GLU A 530 33.56 8.84 -16.17
CA GLU A 530 33.20 7.84 -17.18
C GLU A 530 33.77 6.47 -16.82
N PRO A 531 32.96 5.39 -16.85
CA PRO A 531 33.44 4.04 -16.68
C PRO A 531 34.46 3.65 -17.76
N PRO A 532 35.50 2.86 -17.41
CA PRO A 532 36.49 2.38 -18.35
C PRO A 532 35.91 1.38 -19.37
N ASP A 533 34.91 0.59 -18.98
CA ASP A 533 34.27 -0.41 -19.82
C ASP A 533 33.23 0.25 -20.77
N PRO A 534 33.35 0.06 -22.11
CA PRO A 534 32.38 0.56 -23.09
C PRO A 534 30.93 0.13 -22.81
N ALA A 535 30.71 -1.09 -22.31
CA ALA A 535 29.36 -1.57 -22.00
C ALA A 535 28.72 -0.77 -20.86
N GLN A 536 29.48 -0.57 -19.78
CA GLN A 536 29.04 0.22 -18.62
C GLN A 536 28.84 1.70 -18.99
N LYS A 537 29.71 2.27 -19.83
CA LYS A 537 29.57 3.65 -20.35
C LYS A 537 28.27 3.82 -21.14
N MET A 538 27.92 2.84 -21.98
CA MET A 538 26.68 2.90 -22.73
C MET A 538 25.47 2.80 -21.80
N MET A 539 25.49 1.87 -20.83
CA MET A 539 24.43 1.78 -19.83
C MET A 539 24.22 3.10 -19.08
N PHE A 540 25.28 3.76 -18.63
CA PHE A 540 25.21 5.07 -17.96
C PHE A 540 24.66 6.18 -18.86
N THR A 541 24.85 6.07 -20.17
CA THR A 541 24.34 7.06 -21.13
C THR A 541 22.82 6.92 -21.33
N TRP A 542 22.31 5.69 -21.36
CA TRP A 542 20.87 5.42 -21.54
C TRP A 542 20.08 5.41 -20.24
N MET A 543 20.74 5.21 -19.09
CA MET A 543 20.08 5.10 -17.79
C MET A 543 19.17 6.29 -17.47
N PRO A 544 19.55 7.57 -17.69
CA PRO A 544 18.63 8.69 -17.45
C PRO A 544 17.36 8.58 -18.27
N LEU A 545 17.46 8.20 -19.55
CA LEU A 545 16.30 8.04 -20.42
C LEU A 545 15.39 6.92 -19.93
N ILE A 546 15.96 5.75 -19.64
CA ILE A 546 15.21 4.58 -19.15
C ILE A 546 14.49 4.92 -17.84
N PHE A 547 15.19 5.54 -16.88
CA PHE A 547 14.60 5.93 -15.59
C PHE A 547 13.54 7.01 -15.72
N THR A 548 13.67 7.92 -16.69
CA THR A 548 12.65 8.95 -16.98
C THR A 548 11.33 8.30 -17.39
N PHE A 549 11.37 7.32 -18.30
CA PHE A 549 10.17 6.58 -18.70
C PHE A 549 9.65 5.67 -17.58
N MET A 550 10.53 4.93 -16.91
CA MET A 550 10.16 4.00 -15.84
C MET A 550 9.52 4.72 -14.64
N LEU A 551 10.04 5.87 -14.24
CA LEU A 551 9.56 6.64 -13.09
C LEU A 551 8.44 7.62 -13.46
N SER A 552 8.03 7.67 -14.73
CA SER A 552 6.89 8.50 -15.15
C SER A 552 5.56 8.05 -14.53
N SER A 553 5.43 6.75 -14.24
CA SER A 553 4.25 6.17 -13.58
C SER A 553 4.33 6.17 -12.05
N PHE A 554 5.39 6.74 -11.47
CA PHE A 554 5.56 6.82 -10.01
C PHE A 554 4.92 8.10 -9.45
N PRO A 555 4.60 8.15 -8.14
CA PRO A 555 4.05 9.33 -7.50
C PRO A 555 4.88 10.60 -7.76
N ALA A 556 4.22 11.70 -8.12
CA ALA A 556 4.86 12.97 -8.41
C ALA A 556 5.73 13.45 -7.24
N GLY A 557 5.30 13.24 -6.00
CA GLY A 557 6.09 13.58 -4.81
C GLY A 557 7.46 12.88 -4.76
N LEU A 558 7.54 11.63 -5.21
CA LEU A 558 8.81 10.91 -5.30
C LEU A 558 9.70 11.49 -6.41
N VAL A 559 9.11 11.80 -7.57
CA VAL A 559 9.84 12.36 -8.72
C VAL A 559 10.35 13.77 -8.42
N ILE A 560 9.56 14.58 -7.70
CA ILE A 560 9.95 15.90 -7.19
C ILE A 560 11.13 15.77 -6.23
N TYR A 561 11.03 14.87 -5.24
CA TYR A 561 12.13 14.56 -4.33
C TYR A 561 13.41 14.21 -5.09
N TRP A 562 13.31 13.33 -6.09
CA TRP A 562 14.46 12.87 -6.84
C TRP A 562 15.10 14.01 -7.63
N SER A 563 14.28 14.78 -8.37
CA SER A 563 14.71 15.95 -9.12
C SER A 563 15.46 16.96 -8.24
N TRP A 564 14.90 17.23 -7.05
CA TRP A 564 15.50 18.12 -6.07
C TRP A 564 16.81 17.56 -5.49
N ASN A 565 16.82 16.28 -5.12
CA ASN A 565 18.01 15.59 -4.63
C ASN A 565 19.14 15.60 -5.66
N ASN A 566 18.85 15.33 -6.94
CA ASN A 566 19.83 15.40 -8.02
C ASN A 566 20.36 16.81 -8.19
N THR A 567 19.49 17.82 -8.19
CA THR A 567 19.86 19.23 -8.32
C THR A 567 20.84 19.65 -7.23
N LEU A 568 20.52 19.34 -5.97
CA LEU A 568 21.41 19.63 -4.84
C LEU A 568 22.73 18.85 -4.93
N SER A 569 22.71 17.59 -5.38
CA SER A 569 23.93 16.80 -5.63
C SER A 569 24.81 17.45 -6.70
N VAL A 570 24.23 17.90 -7.82
CA VAL A 570 24.93 18.58 -8.92
C VAL A 570 25.59 19.86 -8.41
N LEU A 571 24.87 20.66 -7.62
CA LEU A 571 25.41 21.88 -7.02
C LEU A 571 26.58 21.58 -6.08
N GLN A 572 26.42 20.61 -5.17
CA GLN A 572 27.45 20.20 -4.23
C GLN A 572 28.69 19.64 -4.94
N GLN A 573 28.49 18.70 -5.87
CA GLN A 573 29.56 18.07 -6.65
C GLN A 573 30.29 19.12 -7.50
N GLY A 574 29.56 20.05 -8.12
CA GLY A 574 30.14 21.13 -8.94
C GLY A 574 31.04 22.04 -8.13
N PHE A 575 30.60 22.44 -6.94
CA PHE A 575 31.42 23.24 -6.02
C PHE A 575 32.71 22.50 -5.62
N ILE A 576 32.61 21.21 -5.27
CA ILE A 576 33.76 20.40 -4.86
C ILE A 576 34.74 20.16 -6.02
N MET A 577 34.23 19.87 -7.21
CA MET A 577 35.06 19.68 -8.41
C MET A 577 35.83 20.95 -8.78
N LYS A 578 35.17 22.12 -8.71
CA LYS A 578 35.82 23.42 -8.91
C LYS A 578 36.94 23.65 -7.89
N LYS A 579 36.72 23.32 -6.62
CA LYS A 579 37.74 23.40 -5.56
C LYS A 579 38.95 22.50 -5.82
N HIS A 580 38.76 21.36 -6.49
CA HIS A 580 39.83 20.42 -6.85
C HIS A 580 40.43 20.68 -8.26
N GLY A 581 40.11 21.82 -8.89
CA GLY A 581 40.69 22.21 -10.18
C GLY A 581 40.19 21.40 -11.38
N VAL A 582 39.12 20.61 -11.23
CA VAL A 582 38.56 19.81 -12.32
C VAL A 582 37.56 20.65 -13.11
N LYS A 583 37.81 20.83 -14.41
CA LYS A 583 36.86 21.53 -15.30
C LYS A 583 35.55 20.76 -15.38
N ILE A 584 34.44 21.47 -15.17
CA ILE A 584 33.09 20.96 -15.39
C ILE A 584 32.79 21.12 -16.87
N GLU A 585 33.11 20.12 -17.69
CA GLU A 585 32.87 20.15 -19.14
C GLU A 585 31.39 20.12 -19.54
N LEU A 586 30.44 20.16 -18.59
CA LEU A 586 29.00 20.15 -18.90
C LEU A 586 28.62 21.27 -19.85
N TRP A 587 29.06 22.50 -19.60
CA TRP A 587 28.69 23.66 -20.41
C TRP A 587 29.35 23.64 -21.79
N ASP A 588 30.59 23.17 -21.87
CA ASP A 588 31.31 23.02 -23.14
C ASP A 588 30.73 21.90 -24.00
N ASN A 589 30.33 20.78 -23.37
CA ASN A 589 29.70 19.65 -24.05
C ASN A 589 28.25 19.94 -24.45
N LEU A 590 27.46 20.62 -23.61
CA LEU A 590 26.11 21.10 -23.98
C LEU A 590 26.19 22.12 -25.12
N ARG A 591 27.12 23.08 -25.07
CA ARG A 591 27.35 24.00 -26.20
C ARG A 591 27.74 23.27 -27.47
N LYS A 592 28.64 22.28 -27.41
CA LYS A 592 29.02 21.46 -28.59
C LYS A 592 27.87 20.60 -29.13
N LEU A 593 26.97 20.12 -28.26
CA LEU A 593 25.77 19.37 -28.64
C LEU A 593 24.71 20.26 -29.31
N ILE A 594 24.52 21.48 -28.80
CA ILE A 594 23.55 22.46 -29.32
C ILE A 594 24.08 23.16 -30.58
N ALA A 595 25.38 23.46 -30.63
CA ALA A 595 26.04 24.09 -31.78
C ALA A 595 26.45 23.07 -32.86
N GLY A 596 25.61 22.05 -33.10
CA GLY A 596 25.94 20.85 -33.86
C GLY A 596 26.81 21.10 -35.10
N LYS A 597 27.89 20.31 -35.24
CA LYS A 597 28.68 20.07 -36.46
C LYS A 597 28.62 21.18 -37.53
N SER A 598 29.11 22.38 -37.24
CA SER A 598 29.49 23.32 -38.29
C SER A 598 30.95 23.02 -38.72
N SER A 599 31.07 22.10 -39.67
CA SER A 599 31.92 22.21 -40.87
C SER A 599 32.32 20.82 -41.38
N PRO A 600 31.93 20.44 -42.61
CA PRO A 600 32.69 19.49 -43.38
C PRO A 600 34.00 20.18 -43.81
N SER A 601 35.14 19.63 -43.43
CA SER A 601 36.40 19.96 -44.11
C SER A 601 36.31 19.33 -45.50
N THR A 602 35.92 20.14 -46.48
CA THR A 602 36.17 19.89 -47.90
C THR A 602 37.64 20.15 -48.22
N ALA A 603 38.13 19.36 -49.18
CA ALA A 603 39.48 19.28 -49.76
C ALA A 603 40.49 18.47 -48.96
#